data_AF-A0A9X3M9U4-F1
#
_entry.id   AF-A0A9X3M9U4-F1
#
_cell.length_a   1.000
_cell.length_b   1.000
_cell.length_c   1.000
_cell.angle_alpha   90.00
_cell.angle_beta   90.00
_cell.angle_gamma   90.00
#
_symmetry.space_group_name_H-M   'P 1'
#
loop_
_entity.id
_entity.type
_entity.pdbx_description
1 polymer ?
#
loop_
_entity_poly.entity_id
_entity_poly.type
_entity_poly.pdbx_seq_one_letter_code
_entity_poly.pdbx_strand_id
1 'polypeptide(L)'
;MINAIANYSLNEIERTTRDEFERDTCLKACAIGMTPIPFLELIVAAILAWVLPGQMSMLCFLALAPSIIGNSIGTAWMRKRVATPLVSRNWTAIAVYLIPLIAMFAGIAYNAYAPADGHNPVAYLIGTAVGAITVLILTPFIRRRQHRRDQARLDAELED
;
A
#
# COMPACT_ATOMS: atom_id res chain seq x y z
N MET A 1 19.21 7.18 7.87
CA MET A 1 18.66 5.81 8.01
C MET A 1 18.15 5.24 6.69
N ILE A 2 17.22 5.90 5.97
CA ILE A 2 16.68 5.36 4.69
C ILE A 2 17.78 5.12 3.63
N ASN A 3 18.78 6.00 3.53
CA ASN A 3 19.94 5.78 2.64
C ASN A 3 20.78 4.55 3.02
N ALA A 4 20.88 4.23 4.31
CA ALA A 4 21.62 3.05 4.76
C ALA A 4 20.90 1.75 4.37
N ILE A 5 19.56 1.73 4.50
CA ILE A 5 18.72 0.61 4.05
C ILE A 5 18.84 0.43 2.53
N ALA A 6 18.71 1.51 1.77
CA ALA A 6 18.84 1.47 0.32
C ALA A 6 20.22 0.97 -0.13
N ASN A 7 21.30 1.51 0.45
CA ASN A 7 22.66 1.08 0.13
C ASN A 7 22.93 -0.37 0.53
N TYR A 8 22.40 -0.82 1.66
CA TYR A 8 22.51 -2.22 2.07
C TYR A 8 21.85 -3.14 1.04
N SER A 9 20.59 -2.87 0.66
CA SER A 9 19.88 -3.68 -0.32
C SER A 9 20.54 -3.64 -1.70
N LEU A 10 21.02 -2.48 -2.16
CA LEU A 10 21.70 -2.35 -3.45
C LEU A 10 23.05 -3.05 -3.47
N ASN A 11 23.85 -2.92 -2.41
CA ASN A 11 25.14 -3.61 -2.29
C ASN A 11 24.96 -5.14 -2.28
N GLU A 12 23.86 -5.65 -1.71
CA GLU A 12 23.58 -7.09 -1.72
C GLU A 12 23.26 -7.61 -3.12
N ILE A 13 22.53 -6.82 -3.91
CA ILE A 13 22.27 -7.14 -5.33
C ILE A 13 23.60 -7.10 -6.10
N GLU A 14 24.41 -6.05 -5.92
CA GLU A 14 25.70 -5.91 -6.61
C GLU A 14 26.69 -7.03 -6.26
N ARG A 15 26.61 -7.61 -5.05
CA ARG A 15 27.42 -8.77 -4.65
C ARG A 15 26.97 -10.07 -5.30
N THR A 16 25.70 -10.21 -5.62
CA THR A 16 25.11 -11.45 -6.15
C THR A 16 25.07 -11.48 -7.68
N THR A 17 25.33 -10.36 -8.35
CA THR A 17 25.24 -10.21 -9.80
C THR A 17 26.59 -9.86 -10.41
N ARG A 18 26.96 -10.49 -11.53
CA ARG A 18 28.26 -10.32 -12.20
C ARG A 18 28.23 -9.33 -13.36
N ASP A 19 27.08 -9.20 -14.00
CA ASP A 19 26.88 -8.30 -15.13
C ASP A 19 25.58 -7.48 -14.99
N GLU A 20 25.38 -6.55 -15.92
CA GLU A 20 24.20 -5.68 -15.93
C GLU A 20 22.90 -6.44 -16.18
N PHE A 21 22.95 -7.55 -16.93
CA PHE A 21 21.79 -8.36 -17.25
C PHE A 21 21.30 -9.16 -16.03
N GLU A 22 22.21 -9.75 -15.27
CA GLU A 22 21.95 -10.41 -14.00
C GLU A 22 21.38 -9.42 -12.98
N ARG A 23 21.93 -8.20 -12.92
CA ARG A 23 21.42 -7.12 -12.05
C ARG A 23 19.99 -6.73 -12.39
N ASP A 24 19.71 -6.47 -13.67
CA ASP A 24 18.37 -6.12 -14.13
C ASP A 24 17.37 -7.28 -13.88
N THR A 25 17.79 -8.52 -14.14
CA THR A 25 16.97 -9.72 -13.88
C THR A 25 16.68 -9.88 -12.38
N CYS A 26 17.65 -9.64 -11.51
CA CYS A 26 17.47 -9.67 -10.06
C CYS A 26 16.46 -8.61 -9.60
N LEU A 27 16.58 -7.37 -10.08
CA LEU A 27 15.64 -6.30 -9.77
C LEU A 27 14.21 -6.62 -10.24
N LYS A 28 14.06 -7.20 -11.43
CA LYS A 28 12.77 -7.68 -11.94
C LYS A 28 12.19 -8.79 -11.06
N ALA A 29 13.01 -9.74 -10.61
CA ALA A 29 12.57 -10.79 -9.70
C ALA A 29 12.09 -10.21 -8.36
N CYS A 30 12.81 -9.24 -7.80
CA CYS A 30 12.36 -8.51 -6.60
C CYS A 30 11.04 -7.78 -6.85
N ALA A 31 10.87 -7.09 -7.97
CA ALA A 31 9.62 -6.39 -8.30
C ALA A 31 8.44 -7.36 -8.43
N ILE A 32 8.65 -8.50 -9.10
CA ILE A 32 7.64 -9.57 -9.23
C ILE A 32 7.28 -10.11 -7.85
N GLY A 33 8.27 -10.38 -7.00
CA GLY A 33 8.05 -10.91 -5.64
C GLY A 33 7.35 -9.92 -4.70
N MET A 34 7.62 -8.62 -4.83
CA MET A 34 6.99 -7.58 -4.01
C MET A 34 5.54 -7.30 -4.42
N THR A 35 5.20 -7.48 -5.69
CA THR A 35 3.85 -7.18 -6.22
C THR A 35 2.71 -7.94 -5.54
N PRO A 36 2.79 -9.26 -5.27
CA PRO A 36 1.70 -9.99 -4.61
C PRO A 36 1.63 -9.78 -3.09
N ILE A 37 2.68 -9.25 -2.43
CA ILE A 37 2.73 -9.13 -0.96
C ILE A 37 1.51 -8.37 -0.40
N PRO A 38 1.14 -7.17 -0.90
CA PRO A 38 0.00 -6.43 -0.35
C PRO A 38 -1.34 -7.16 -0.55
N PHE A 39 -1.45 -7.95 -1.62
CA PHE A 39 -2.64 -8.78 -1.85
C PHE A 39 -2.74 -9.93 -0.85
N LEU A 40 -1.63 -10.63 -0.60
CA LEU A 40 -1.57 -11.70 0.40
C LEU A 40 -1.81 -11.16 1.82
N GLU A 41 -1.27 -9.98 2.15
CA GLU A 41 -1.56 -9.30 3.42
C GLU A 41 -3.05 -8.98 3.58
N LEU A 42 -3.73 -8.55 2.51
CA LEU A 42 -5.18 -8.33 2.53
C LEU A 42 -5.96 -9.63 2.75
N ILE A 43 -5.51 -10.75 2.18
CA ILE A 43 -6.12 -12.07 2.45
C ILE A 43 -5.94 -12.43 3.92
N VAL A 44 -4.74 -12.29 4.48
CA VAL A 44 -4.47 -12.56 5.89
C VAL A 44 -5.31 -11.66 6.78
N ALA A 45 -5.40 -10.36 6.46
CA ALA A 45 -6.23 -9.42 7.19
C ALA A 45 -7.72 -9.82 7.13
N ALA A 46 -8.22 -10.24 5.95
CA ALA A 46 -9.58 -10.73 5.82
C ALA A 46 -9.84 -11.95 6.70
N ILE A 47 -8.93 -12.93 6.71
CA ILE A 47 -9.04 -14.11 7.58
C ILE A 47 -9.08 -13.70 9.06
N LEU A 48 -8.16 -12.83 9.49
CA LEU A 48 -8.12 -12.35 10.87
C LEU A 48 -9.40 -11.60 11.28
N ALA A 49 -9.98 -10.82 10.38
CA ALA A 49 -11.22 -10.09 10.64
C ALA A 49 -12.40 -11.04 10.94
N TRP A 50 -12.43 -12.23 10.33
CA TRP A 50 -13.47 -13.24 10.57
C TRP A 50 -13.16 -14.15 11.76
N VAL A 51 -11.88 -14.47 11.99
CA VAL A 51 -11.45 -15.42 13.03
C VAL A 51 -11.43 -14.78 14.42
N LEU A 52 -11.09 -13.49 14.53
CA LEU A 52 -10.97 -12.83 15.83
C LEU A 52 -12.33 -12.31 16.33
N PRO A 53 -12.70 -12.60 17.60
CA PRO A 53 -14.00 -12.23 18.14
C PRO A 53 -14.06 -10.75 18.54
N GLY A 54 -15.25 -10.15 18.42
CA GLY A 54 -15.51 -8.81 18.95
C GLY A 54 -14.61 -7.73 18.33
N GLN A 55 -14.18 -6.78 19.15
CA GLN A 55 -13.26 -5.71 18.76
C GLN A 55 -11.86 -6.21 18.42
N MET A 56 -11.48 -7.44 18.81
CA MET A 56 -10.17 -8.00 18.44
C MET A 56 -10.05 -8.23 16.93
N SER A 57 -11.17 -8.31 16.20
CA SER A 57 -11.17 -8.30 14.73
C SER A 57 -10.43 -7.10 14.12
N MET A 58 -10.35 -5.96 14.81
CA MET A 58 -9.59 -4.79 14.36
C MET A 58 -8.07 -5.03 14.31
N LEU A 59 -7.55 -6.05 15.01
CA LEU A 59 -6.13 -6.41 14.91
C LEU A 59 -5.75 -6.91 13.51
N CYS A 60 -6.71 -7.20 12.63
CA CYS A 60 -6.44 -7.47 11.23
C CYS A 60 -5.69 -6.32 10.52
N PHE A 61 -5.82 -5.07 10.98
CA PHE A 61 -5.10 -3.94 10.42
C PHE A 61 -3.58 -4.03 10.64
N LEU A 62 -3.12 -4.76 11.66
CA LEU A 62 -1.69 -4.99 11.88
C LEU A 62 -1.06 -5.80 10.75
N ALA A 63 -1.83 -6.68 10.09
CA ALA A 63 -1.35 -7.43 8.94
C ALA A 63 -1.02 -6.53 7.73
N LEU A 64 -1.59 -5.32 7.67
CA LEU A 64 -1.34 -4.35 6.59
C LEU A 64 -0.19 -3.38 6.91
N ALA A 65 0.26 -3.34 8.17
CA ALA A 65 1.29 -2.41 8.61
C ALA A 65 2.61 -2.54 7.84
N PRO A 66 3.14 -3.75 7.55
CA PRO A 66 4.39 -3.90 6.82
C PRO A 66 4.34 -3.27 5.42
N SER A 67 3.31 -3.55 4.62
CA SER A 67 3.17 -2.90 3.30
C SER A 67 3.00 -1.39 3.39
N ILE A 68 2.23 -0.88 4.36
CA ILE A 68 2.02 0.58 4.51
C ILE A 68 3.35 1.26 4.84
N ILE A 69 4.10 0.72 5.81
CA ILE A 69 5.38 1.27 6.24
C ILE A 69 6.42 1.15 5.12
N GLY A 70 6.54 -0.03 4.50
CA GLY A 70 7.49 -0.29 3.41
C GLY A 70 7.26 0.62 2.20
N ASN A 71 6.01 0.74 1.74
CA ASN A 71 5.66 1.64 0.64
C ASN A 71 5.90 3.10 1.00
N SER A 72 5.63 3.51 2.24
CA SER A 72 5.86 4.90 2.69
C SER A 72 7.34 5.25 2.69
N ILE A 73 8.20 4.35 3.19
CA ILE A 73 9.66 4.52 3.18
C ILE A 73 10.19 4.59 1.74
N GLY A 74 9.78 3.65 0.88
CA GLY A 74 10.19 3.62 -0.53
C GLY A 74 9.74 4.87 -1.28
N THR A 75 8.50 5.30 -1.07
CA THR A 75 7.95 6.52 -1.67
C THR A 75 8.69 7.76 -1.18
N ALA A 76 8.97 7.87 0.12
CA ALA A 76 9.72 8.98 0.68
C ALA A 76 11.15 9.06 0.14
N TRP A 77 11.80 7.91 -0.07
CA TRP A 77 13.12 7.85 -0.70
C TRP A 77 13.08 8.26 -2.17
N MET A 78 12.10 7.78 -2.92
CA MET A 78 11.89 8.07 -4.34
C MET A 78 11.64 9.56 -4.57
N ARG A 79 10.73 10.15 -3.79
CA ARG A 79 10.36 11.57 -3.89
C ARG A 79 11.51 12.54 -3.69
N LYS A 80 12.60 12.11 -3.04
CA LYS A 80 13.80 12.93 -2.89
C LYS A 80 14.67 12.97 -4.14
N ARG A 81 14.52 12.01 -5.06
CA ARG A 81 15.40 11.83 -6.22
C ARG A 81 14.69 11.98 -7.56
N VAL A 82 13.41 11.61 -7.61
CA VAL A 82 12.61 11.62 -8.83
C VAL A 82 11.22 12.10 -8.48
N ALA A 83 10.60 12.85 -9.39
CA ALA A 83 9.20 13.25 -9.25
C ALA A 83 8.29 12.01 -9.15
N THR A 84 7.32 12.04 -8.23
CA THR A 84 6.39 10.91 -8.02
C THR A 84 5.77 10.46 -9.35
N PRO A 85 5.91 9.20 -9.78
CA PRO A 85 5.41 8.76 -11.09
C PRO A 85 3.89 8.82 -11.17
N LEU A 86 3.37 9.33 -12.29
CA LEU A 86 1.95 9.36 -12.61
C LEU A 86 1.54 8.03 -13.25
N VAL A 87 1.37 6.99 -12.43
CA VAL A 87 0.94 5.68 -12.92
C VAL A 87 -0.56 5.69 -13.24
N SER A 88 -0.91 5.16 -14.41
CA SER A 88 -2.31 4.99 -14.83
C SER A 88 -3.03 3.98 -13.95
N ARG A 89 -4.36 4.12 -13.84
CA ARG A 89 -5.16 3.27 -12.97
C ARG A 89 -5.44 1.93 -13.66
N ASN A 90 -4.87 0.84 -13.15
CA ASN A 90 -5.24 -0.50 -13.58
C ASN A 90 -6.52 -0.95 -12.85
N TRP A 91 -7.67 -0.78 -13.51
CA TRP A 91 -8.98 -1.10 -12.95
C TRP A 91 -9.16 -2.59 -12.64
N THR A 92 -8.58 -3.48 -13.46
CA THR A 92 -8.62 -4.93 -13.21
C THR A 92 -7.89 -5.27 -11.92
N ALA A 93 -6.69 -4.72 -11.72
CA ALA A 93 -5.96 -4.91 -10.47
C ALA A 93 -6.75 -4.38 -9.27
N ILE A 94 -7.35 -3.18 -9.38
CA ILE A 94 -8.19 -2.64 -8.30
C ILE A 94 -9.36 -3.57 -7.97
N ALA A 95 -10.06 -4.08 -8.98
CA ALA A 95 -11.19 -4.99 -8.78
C ALA A 95 -10.77 -6.26 -8.02
N VAL A 96 -9.61 -6.83 -8.35
CA VAL A 96 -9.06 -8.00 -7.64
C VAL A 96 -8.75 -7.68 -6.18
N TYR A 97 -8.15 -6.52 -5.89
CA TYR A 97 -7.85 -6.09 -4.53
C TYR A 97 -9.09 -5.75 -3.69
N LEU A 98 -10.20 -5.37 -4.32
CA LEU A 98 -11.45 -5.07 -3.62
C LEU A 98 -12.10 -6.31 -2.99
N ILE A 99 -11.89 -7.51 -3.57
CA ILE A 99 -12.50 -8.75 -3.06
C ILE A 99 -12.09 -9.04 -1.61
N PRO A 100 -10.79 -9.22 -1.27
CA PRO A 100 -10.37 -9.46 0.11
C PRO A 100 -10.64 -8.24 1.00
N LEU A 101 -10.60 -7.02 0.45
CA LEU A 101 -10.90 -5.80 1.20
C LEU A 101 -12.36 -5.77 1.69
N ILE A 102 -13.32 -6.10 0.82
CA ILE A 102 -14.74 -6.19 1.17
C ILE A 102 -14.95 -7.30 2.20
N ALA A 103 -14.32 -8.46 2.00
CA ALA A 103 -14.41 -9.57 2.95
C ALA A 103 -13.89 -9.18 4.34
N MET A 104 -12.77 -8.44 4.42
CA MET A 104 -12.21 -7.93 5.67
C MET A 104 -13.19 -7.00 6.38
N PHE A 105 -13.72 -5.98 5.68
CA PHE A 105 -14.65 -5.03 6.30
C PHE A 105 -15.97 -5.65 6.71
N ALA A 106 -16.48 -6.63 5.94
CA ALA A 106 -17.65 -7.41 6.32
C ALA A 106 -17.40 -8.23 7.59
N GLY A 107 -16.23 -8.86 7.72
CA GLY A 107 -15.83 -9.61 8.92
C GLY A 107 -15.76 -8.70 10.16
N ILE A 108 -15.16 -7.51 10.04
CA ILE A 108 -15.13 -6.52 11.11
C ILE A 108 -16.56 -6.07 11.49
N ALA A 109 -17.39 -5.76 10.49
CA ALA A 109 -18.77 -5.33 10.73
C ALA A 109 -19.56 -6.40 11.50
N TYR A 110 -19.40 -7.66 11.12
CA TYR A 110 -20.04 -8.79 11.78
C TYR A 110 -19.50 -9.02 13.20
N ASN A 111 -18.19 -9.09 13.38
CA ASN A 111 -17.59 -9.46 14.66
C ASN A 111 -17.56 -8.31 15.68
N ALA A 112 -17.23 -7.09 15.26
CA ALA A 112 -17.07 -5.96 16.17
C ALA A 112 -18.34 -5.12 16.37
N TYR A 113 -19.26 -5.10 15.39
CA TYR A 113 -20.38 -4.15 15.36
C TYR A 113 -21.78 -4.79 15.28
N ALA A 114 -21.89 -6.10 15.03
CA ALA A 114 -23.17 -6.81 15.08
C ALA A 114 -23.60 -7.36 16.46
N PRO A 115 -22.73 -7.56 17.49
CA PRO A 115 -23.21 -8.18 18.73
C PRO A 115 -24.02 -7.22 19.63
N ALA A 116 -25.32 -7.52 19.73
CA ALA A 116 -26.29 -7.30 20.81
C ALA A 116 -26.56 -5.90 21.41
N ASP A 117 -25.60 -4.97 21.49
CA ASP A 117 -25.77 -3.75 22.29
C ASP A 117 -25.62 -2.46 21.46
N GLY A 118 -26.66 -2.04 20.76
CA GLY A 118 -26.78 -0.68 20.19
C GLY A 118 -25.81 -0.29 19.07
N HIS A 119 -24.96 -1.21 18.59
CA HIS A 119 -24.06 -0.97 17.45
C HIS A 119 -24.77 -1.28 16.12
N ASN A 120 -24.60 -0.40 15.12
CA ASN A 120 -25.23 -0.55 13.81
C ASN A 120 -24.18 -0.95 12.75
N PRO A 121 -24.08 -2.24 12.39
CA PRO A 121 -23.08 -2.72 11.43
C PRO A 121 -23.31 -2.13 10.02
N VAL A 122 -24.55 -1.76 9.68
CA VAL A 122 -24.88 -1.11 8.41
C VAL A 122 -24.28 0.29 8.34
N ALA A 123 -24.33 1.06 9.44
CA ALA A 123 -23.72 2.39 9.50
C ALA A 123 -22.20 2.34 9.30
N TYR A 124 -21.52 1.34 9.87
CA TYR A 124 -20.08 1.13 9.68
C TYR A 124 -19.74 0.80 8.22
N LEU A 125 -20.50 -0.09 7.58
CA LEU A 125 -20.30 -0.45 6.17
C LEU A 125 -20.53 0.73 5.24
N ILE A 126 -21.58 1.54 5.49
CA ILE A 126 -21.83 2.78 4.74
C ILE A 126 -20.67 3.76 4.90
N GLY A 127 -20.22 4.01 6.15
CA GLY A 127 -19.09 4.90 6.43
C GLY A 127 -17.81 4.45 5.71
N THR A 128 -17.56 3.14 5.70
CA THR A 128 -16.41 2.52 5.00
C THR A 128 -16.52 2.72 3.49
N ALA A 129 -17.69 2.46 2.90
CA ALA A 129 -17.93 2.64 1.47
C ALA A 129 -17.73 4.10 1.04
N VAL A 130 -18.27 5.05 1.81
CA VAL A 130 -18.08 6.50 1.57
C VAL A 130 -16.60 6.88 1.66
N GLY A 131 -15.88 6.37 2.66
CA GLY A 131 -14.43 6.60 2.80
C GLY A 131 -13.65 6.06 1.59
N ALA A 132 -13.93 4.83 1.16
CA ALA A 132 -13.27 4.21 0.00
C ALA A 132 -13.52 5.00 -1.30
N ILE A 133 -14.76 5.40 -1.56
CA ILE A 133 -15.13 6.22 -2.73
C ILE A 133 -14.39 7.56 -2.69
N THR A 134 -14.37 8.22 -1.53
CA THR A 134 -13.69 9.51 -1.35
C THR A 134 -12.20 9.39 -1.68
N VAL A 135 -11.52 8.36 -1.18
CA VAL A 135 -10.11 8.10 -1.49
C VAL A 135 -9.91 7.85 -2.98
N LEU A 136 -10.76 7.05 -3.63
CA LEU A 136 -10.65 6.75 -5.06
C LEU A 136 -10.81 7.99 -5.96
N ILE A 137 -11.65 8.95 -5.55
CA ILE A 137 -11.87 10.21 -6.26
C ILE A 137 -10.72 11.19 -6.01
N LEU A 138 -10.26 11.31 -4.76
CA LEU A 138 -9.28 12.33 -4.37
C LEU A 138 -7.83 11.95 -4.69
N THR A 139 -7.51 10.64 -4.74
CA THR A 139 -6.18 10.12 -5.08
C THR A 139 -5.56 10.73 -6.35
N PRO A 140 -6.24 10.78 -7.51
CA PRO A 140 -5.63 11.36 -8.72
C PRO A 140 -5.29 12.85 -8.55
N PHE A 141 -6.12 13.60 -7.83
CA PHE A 141 -5.87 15.02 -7.57
C PHE A 141 -4.65 15.21 -6.66
N ILE A 142 -4.58 14.46 -5.56
CA ILE A 142 -3.44 14.48 -4.63
C ILE A 142 -2.15 14.10 -5.35
N ARG A 143 -2.17 13.03 -6.15
CA ARG A 143 -0.98 12.58 -6.90
C ARG A 143 -0.49 13.61 -7.91
N ARG A 144 -1.39 14.25 -8.67
CA ARG A 144 -1.03 15.34 -9.60
C ARG A 144 -0.42 16.52 -8.88
N ARG A 145 -1.00 16.92 -7.74
CA ARG A 145 -0.47 18.03 -6.93
C ARG A 145 0.91 17.69 -6.36
N GLN A 146 1.10 16.47 -5.86
CA GLN A 146 2.39 16.00 -5.35
C GLN A 146 3.45 15.98 -6.46
N HIS A 147 3.12 15.42 -7.63
CA HIS A 147 4.02 15.38 -8.77
C HIS A 147 4.53 16.78 -9.17
N ARG A 148 3.63 17.76 -9.29
CA ARG A 148 4.01 19.15 -9.61
C ARG A 148 4.92 19.78 -8.56
N ARG A 149 4.68 19.51 -7.27
CA ARG A 149 5.52 20.01 -6.18
C ARG A 149 6.90 19.37 -6.18
N ASP A 150 6.96 18.07 -6.46
CA ASP A 150 8.23 17.34 -6.52
C ASP A 150 9.06 17.81 -7.73
N GLN A 151 8.43 18.05 -8.89
CA GLN A 151 9.09 18.64 -10.06
C GLN A 151 9.66 20.03 -9.77
N ALA A 152 8.83 20.95 -9.27
CA ALA A 152 9.27 22.31 -8.97
C ALA A 152 10.44 22.37 -7.95
N ARG A 153 10.50 21.41 -7.01
CA ARG A 153 11.63 21.31 -6.08
C ARG A 153 12.91 20.85 -6.79
N LEU A 154 12.80 19.82 -7.63
CA LEU A 154 13.94 19.27 -8.36
C LEU A 154 14.48 20.26 -9.40
N ASP A 155 13.60 21.01 -10.08
CA ASP A 155 14.00 22.04 -11.03
C ASP A 155 14.77 23.18 -10.33
N ALA A 156 14.31 23.61 -9.15
CA ALA A 156 15.01 24.61 -8.36
C ALA A 156 16.39 24.13 -7.87
N GLU A 157 16.54 22.85 -7.51
CA GLU A 157 17.84 22.26 -7.13
C GLU A 157 18.83 22.13 -8.30
N LEU A 158 18.37 22.25 -9.56
CA LEU A 158 19.22 22.19 -10.76
C LEU A 158 19.65 23.58 -11.27
N GLU A 159 18.92 24.63 -10.88
CA GLU A 159 19.21 26.02 -11.28
C GLU A 159 20.21 26.73 -10.34
N ASP A 160 20.40 26.21 -9.12
CA ASP A 160 21.41 26.64 -8.13
C ASP A 160 22.74 25.86 -8.25
#